data_AF-A0A285BFU6-F1
#
_entry.id   AF-A0A285BFU6-F1
#
_cell.length_a   1.000
_cell.length_b   1.000
_cell.length_c   1.000
_cell.angle_alpha   90.00
_cell.angle_beta   90.00
_cell.angle_gamma   90.00
#
_symmetry.space_group_name_H-M   'P 1'
#
loop_
_entity.id
_entity.type
_entity.pdbx_description
1 polymer ?
#
loop_
_entity_poly.entity_id
_entity_poly.type
_entity_poly.pdbx_seq_one_letter_code
_entity_poly.pdbx_strand_id
1 'polypeptide(L)'
;MYIRQECLFSFNELIKFQSETKLEMVLSQFDFSNVLLSLSRPEYKRGPKGYDPLPLLYALIAMQLEKIQNIVKLVDRLKSDPVFKYNCVFNVLGSVPSTSTFSRFLNLISESEVLKEDFKQLILKAKTFALLNCIILIAGILSLMLLNHYQKQLN
;
A
#
# COMPACT_ATOMS: atom_id res chain seq x y z
N MET A 1 32.17 13.75 -25.23
CA MET A 1 32.27 13.73 -23.75
C MET A 1 30.86 13.70 -23.19
N TYR A 2 30.40 12.55 -22.69
CA TYR A 2 29.10 12.44 -22.04
C TYR A 2 29.33 12.64 -20.55
N ILE A 3 28.97 13.82 -20.02
CA ILE A 3 28.92 14.04 -18.58
C ILE A 3 27.69 13.28 -18.09
N ARG A 4 27.91 12.20 -17.34
CA ARG A 4 26.84 11.54 -16.57
C ARG A 4 26.87 12.12 -15.17
N GLN A 5 25.80 12.80 -14.79
CA GLN A 5 25.61 13.27 -13.43
C GLN A 5 25.36 12.05 -12.54
N GLU A 6 26.14 11.89 -11.48
CA GLU A 6 25.90 10.85 -10.48
C GLU A 6 24.60 11.16 -9.73
N CYS A 7 23.83 10.12 -9.42
CA CYS A 7 22.56 10.27 -8.72
C CYS A 7 22.84 10.72 -7.28
N LEU A 8 22.55 11.99 -6.95
CA LEU A 8 22.84 12.57 -5.63
C LEU A 8 22.02 11.93 -4.50
N PHE A 9 20.87 11.34 -4.83
CA PHE A 9 19.96 10.70 -3.89
C PHE A 9 19.41 9.41 -4.47
N SER A 10 19.21 8.42 -3.60
CA SER A 10 18.41 7.24 -3.89
C SER A 10 16.91 7.56 -3.93
N PHE A 11 16.12 6.72 -4.58
CA PHE A 11 14.66 6.89 -4.63
C PHE A 11 14.03 6.97 -3.23
N ASN A 12 14.51 6.13 -2.30
CA ASN A 12 14.01 6.11 -0.92
C ASN A 12 14.31 7.43 -0.18
N GLU A 13 15.43 8.08 -0.48
CA GLU A 13 15.74 9.39 0.09
C GLU A 13 14.86 10.49 -0.50
N LEU A 14 14.63 10.45 -1.82
CA LEU A 14 13.75 11.41 -2.49
C LEU A 14 12.31 11.36 -1.97
N ILE A 15 11.79 10.16 -1.69
CA ILE A 15 10.43 10.01 -1.16
C ILE A 15 10.25 10.64 0.22
N LYS A 16 11.28 10.65 1.08
CA LYS A 16 11.18 11.28 2.42
C LYS A 16 10.89 12.78 2.38
N PHE A 17 11.17 13.44 1.27
CA PHE A 17 10.88 14.87 1.08
C PHE A 17 9.46 15.12 0.55
N GLN A 18 8.74 14.08 0.15
CA GLN A 18 7.34 14.18 -0.25
C GLN A 18 6.43 14.07 0.98
N SER A 19 5.26 14.71 0.92
CA SER A 19 4.23 14.51 1.92
C SER A 19 3.72 13.07 1.87
N GLU A 20 3.48 12.46 3.02
CA GLU A 20 2.90 11.11 3.11
C GLU A 20 1.62 10.99 2.27
N THR A 21 1.52 9.89 1.55
CA THR A 21 0.31 9.63 0.75
C THR A 21 -0.82 9.12 1.63
N LYS A 22 -2.08 9.36 1.22
CA LYS A 22 -3.24 8.78 1.93
C LYS A 22 -3.12 7.26 2.08
N LEU A 23 -2.59 6.58 1.06
CA LEU A 23 -2.39 5.14 1.08
C LEU A 23 -1.38 4.74 2.15
N GLU A 24 -0.24 5.40 2.20
CA GLU A 24 0.83 5.19 3.19
C GLU A 24 0.34 5.43 4.62
N MET A 25 -0.39 6.53 4.85
CA MET A 25 -1.01 6.84 6.15
C MET A 25 -1.96 5.74 6.63
N VAL A 26 -2.70 5.12 5.71
CA VAL A 26 -3.62 4.02 6.05
C VAL A 26 -2.80 2.77 6.33
N LEU A 27 -1.89 2.38 5.43
CA LEU A 27 -1.13 1.14 5.53
C LEU A 27 -0.21 1.09 6.76
N SER A 28 0.32 2.23 7.21
CA SER A 28 1.18 2.32 8.42
C SER A 28 0.46 1.95 9.73
N GLN A 29 -0.87 1.92 9.74
CA GLN A 29 -1.67 1.55 10.92
C GLN A 29 -1.92 0.04 11.05
N PHE A 30 -1.49 -0.74 10.06
CA PHE A 30 -1.77 -2.17 10.01
C PHE A 30 -0.53 -2.97 10.41
N ASP A 31 -0.73 -3.83 11.40
CA ASP A 31 0.21 -4.90 11.72
C ASP A 31 -0.23 -6.17 10.99
N PHE A 32 0.66 -6.67 10.15
CA PHE A 32 0.44 -7.88 9.35
C PHE A 32 1.10 -9.12 9.95
N SER A 33 1.72 -9.01 11.12
CA SER A 33 2.50 -10.08 11.74
C SER A 33 1.73 -11.40 11.83
N ASN A 34 0.46 -11.36 12.27
CA ASN A 34 -0.37 -12.58 12.41
C ASN A 34 -0.60 -13.30 11.08
N VAL A 35 -0.88 -12.54 10.02
CA VAL A 35 -1.09 -13.07 8.66
C VAL A 35 0.23 -13.52 8.05
N LEU A 36 1.33 -12.82 8.34
CA LEU A 36 2.65 -13.17 7.84
C LEU A 36 3.19 -14.47 8.48
N LEU A 37 2.93 -14.67 9.78
CA LEU A 37 3.29 -15.89 10.50
C LEU A 37 2.58 -17.12 9.93
N SER A 38 1.29 -17.00 9.58
CA SER A 38 0.51 -18.08 8.97
C SER A 38 0.87 -18.32 7.50
N LEU A 39 1.37 -17.30 6.79
CA LEU A 39 1.88 -17.39 5.42
C LEU A 39 3.34 -17.83 5.33
N SER A 40 4.06 -17.86 6.45
CA SER A 40 5.48 -18.21 6.49
C SER A 40 5.68 -19.65 6.05
N ARG A 41 6.24 -19.83 4.86
CA ARG A 41 6.61 -21.14 4.34
C ARG A 41 7.98 -21.55 4.88
N PRO A 42 8.21 -22.84 5.16
CA PRO A 42 9.56 -23.32 5.45
C PRO A 42 10.47 -22.99 4.26
N GLU A 43 11.67 -22.48 4.54
CA GLU A 43 12.64 -22.18 3.49
C GLU A 43 13.00 -23.46 2.71
N TYR A 44 12.56 -23.53 1.46
CA TYR A 44 12.93 -24.63 0.58
C TYR A 44 14.39 -24.45 0.15
N LYS A 45 15.24 -25.43 0.46
CA LYS A 45 16.68 -25.43 0.11
C LYS A 45 16.97 -25.47 -1.40
N ARG A 46 15.94 -25.69 -2.24
CA ARG A 46 16.08 -25.83 -3.69
C ARG A 46 14.96 -25.07 -4.41
N GLY A 47 15.33 -24.40 -5.50
CA GLY A 47 14.43 -23.61 -6.34
C GLY A 47 14.56 -22.09 -6.15
N PRO A 48 13.97 -21.28 -7.04
CA PRO A 48 13.97 -19.83 -6.90
C PRO A 48 13.26 -19.40 -5.61
N LYS A 49 13.84 -18.43 -4.88
CA LYS A 49 13.16 -17.79 -3.77
C LYS A 49 11.88 -17.12 -4.30
N GLY A 50 10.74 -17.43 -3.67
CA GLY A 50 9.47 -16.80 -4.00
C GLY A 50 9.47 -15.30 -3.66
N TYR A 51 8.41 -14.61 -4.06
CA TYR A 51 8.17 -13.24 -3.60
C TYR A 51 7.87 -13.21 -2.11
N ASP A 52 8.31 -12.15 -1.45
CA ASP A 52 7.96 -11.86 -0.06
C ASP A 52 6.43 -11.70 0.06
N PRO A 53 5.76 -12.46 0.96
CA PRO A 53 4.33 -12.32 1.20
C PRO A 53 3.89 -10.93 1.68
N LEU A 54 4.77 -10.18 2.36
CA LEU A 54 4.43 -8.87 2.92
C LEU A 54 4.08 -7.84 1.81
N PRO A 55 4.94 -7.56 0.81
CA PRO A 55 4.59 -6.69 -0.31
C PRO A 55 3.36 -7.13 -1.10
N LEU A 56 3.13 -8.44 -1.23
CA LEU A 56 1.93 -8.96 -1.91
C LEU A 56 0.66 -8.62 -1.13
N LEU A 57 0.69 -8.72 0.20
CA LEU A 57 -0.42 -8.37 1.08
C LEU A 57 -0.72 -6.87 1.01
N TYR A 58 0.31 -6.04 1.11
CA TYR A 58 0.20 -4.59 0.95
C TYR A 58 -0.45 -4.21 -0.38
N ALA A 59 -0.01 -4.82 -1.48
CA ALA A 59 -0.55 -4.55 -2.81
C ALA A 59 -2.04 -4.92 -2.95
N LEU A 60 -2.47 -6.04 -2.35
CA LEU A 60 -3.88 -6.43 -2.38
C LEU A 60 -4.75 -5.50 -1.53
N ILE A 61 -4.24 -4.99 -0.41
CA ILE A 61 -4.97 -4.00 0.40
C ILE A 61 -5.02 -2.67 -0.33
N ALA A 62 -3.91 -2.23 -0.91
CA ALA A 62 -3.86 -1.02 -1.75
C ALA A 62 -4.82 -1.11 -2.94
N MET A 63 -4.92 -2.29 -3.58
CA MET A 63 -5.90 -2.57 -4.63
C MET A 63 -7.33 -2.29 -4.15
N GLN A 64 -7.68 -2.71 -2.93
CA GLN A 64 -9.01 -2.49 -2.34
C GLN A 64 -9.26 -1.03 -1.97
N LEU A 65 -8.26 -0.35 -1.43
CA LEU A 65 -8.37 1.05 -1.00
C LEU A 65 -8.48 2.02 -2.18
N GLU A 66 -7.71 1.77 -3.24
CA GLU A 66 -7.71 2.60 -4.44
C GLU A 66 -8.71 2.12 -5.51
N LYS A 67 -9.53 1.11 -5.19
CA LYS A 67 -10.58 0.57 -6.07
C LYS A 67 -10.05 0.13 -7.44
N ILE A 68 -8.85 -0.46 -7.46
CA ILE A 68 -8.27 -1.02 -8.68
C ILE A 68 -9.09 -2.25 -9.08
N GLN A 69 -9.57 -2.26 -10.31
CA GLN A 69 -10.65 -3.16 -10.75
C GLN A 69 -10.26 -4.65 -10.74
N ASN A 70 -9.03 -4.99 -11.14
CA ASN A 70 -8.58 -6.37 -11.24
C ASN A 70 -7.05 -6.49 -11.09
N ILE A 71 -6.58 -7.74 -10.93
CA ILE A 71 -5.15 -8.05 -10.71
C ILE A 71 -4.28 -7.60 -11.88
N VAL A 72 -4.79 -7.64 -13.12
CA VAL A 72 -4.04 -7.18 -14.30
C VAL A 72 -3.73 -5.68 -14.16
N LYS A 73 -4.74 -4.87 -13.83
CA LYS A 73 -4.57 -3.44 -13.58
C LYS A 73 -3.69 -3.14 -12.36
N LEU A 74 -3.73 -3.98 -11.33
CA LEU A 74 -2.81 -3.86 -10.19
C LEU A 74 -1.36 -4.05 -10.64
N VAL A 75 -1.09 -5.11 -11.41
CA VAL A 75 0.27 -5.40 -11.92
C VAL A 75 0.72 -4.31 -12.89
N ASP A 76 -0.15 -3.82 -13.76
CA ASP A 76 0.16 -2.70 -14.67
C ASP A 76 0.56 -1.46 -13.88
N ARG A 77 -0.21 -1.12 -12.83
CA ARG A 77 0.10 0.03 -11.98
C ARG A 77 1.39 -0.14 -11.20
N LEU A 78 1.66 -1.31 -10.64
CA LEU A 78 2.93 -1.62 -9.99
C LEU A 78 4.13 -1.49 -10.94
N LYS A 79 3.95 -1.63 -12.26
CA LYS A 79 5.00 -1.40 -13.26
C LYS A 79 5.16 0.08 -13.61
N SER A 80 4.05 0.82 -13.72
CA SER A 80 4.06 2.20 -14.22
C SER A 80 4.25 3.26 -13.13
N ASP A 81 3.92 2.95 -11.87
CA ASP A 81 3.85 3.90 -10.76
C ASP A 81 4.86 3.53 -9.65
N PRO A 82 6.07 4.12 -9.66
CA PRO A 82 7.11 3.88 -8.66
C PRO A 82 6.70 4.23 -7.24
N VAL A 83 5.82 5.23 -7.05
CA VAL A 83 5.34 5.65 -5.73
C VAL A 83 4.38 4.62 -5.18
N PHE A 84 3.40 4.18 -5.99
CA PHE A 84 2.50 3.10 -5.60
C PHE A 84 3.25 1.80 -5.27
N LYS A 85 4.29 1.49 -6.06
CA LYS A 85 5.17 0.35 -5.82
C LYS A 85 5.93 0.46 -4.50
N TYR A 86 6.46 1.65 -4.19
CA TYR A 86 7.12 1.94 -2.92
C TYR A 86 6.16 1.82 -1.73
N ASN A 87 4.94 2.37 -1.84
CA ASN A 87 3.90 2.28 -0.81
C ASN A 87 3.49 0.83 -0.52
N CYS A 88 3.60 -0.04 -1.51
CA CYS A 88 3.38 -1.48 -1.35
C CYS A 88 4.62 -2.24 -0.83
N VAL A 89 5.67 -1.53 -0.41
CA VAL A 89 6.93 -2.07 0.13
C VAL A 89 7.70 -2.94 -0.87
N PHE A 90 7.49 -2.74 -2.17
CA PHE A 90 8.34 -3.35 -3.19
C PHE A 90 9.62 -2.56 -3.41
N ASN A 91 10.70 -3.27 -3.77
CA ASN A 91 11.86 -2.62 -4.35
C ASN A 91 11.47 -1.92 -5.66
N VAL A 92 11.61 -0.60 -5.71
CA VAL A 92 11.18 0.25 -6.82
C VAL A 92 11.87 -0.13 -8.13
N LEU A 93 13.17 -0.46 -8.06
CA LEU A 93 13.98 -0.91 -9.19
C LEU A 93 13.86 -2.43 -9.42
N GLY A 94 13.19 -3.15 -8.53
CA GLY A 94 13.04 -4.60 -8.59
C GLY A 94 11.95 -5.07 -9.56
N SER A 95 11.92 -6.38 -9.80
CA SER A 95 10.87 -7.01 -10.60
C SER A 95 9.50 -6.90 -9.93
N VAL A 96 8.45 -6.74 -10.73
CA VAL A 96 7.05 -6.74 -10.27
C VAL A 96 6.49 -8.16 -10.34
N PRO A 97 5.77 -8.64 -9.30
CA PRO A 97 5.08 -9.92 -9.36
C PRO A 97 4.14 -10.03 -10.57
N SER A 98 4.09 -11.20 -11.17
CA SER A 98 3.17 -11.46 -12.28
C SER A 98 1.72 -11.61 -11.80
N THR A 99 0.76 -11.54 -12.73
CA THR A 99 -0.66 -11.81 -12.43
C THR A 99 -0.85 -13.20 -11.85
N SER A 100 -0.16 -14.21 -12.37
CA SER A 100 -0.22 -15.58 -11.86
C SER A 100 0.38 -15.72 -10.46
N THR A 101 1.37 -14.90 -10.11
CA THR A 101 1.91 -14.82 -8.75
C THR A 101 0.83 -14.36 -7.77
N PHE A 102 0.10 -13.29 -8.10
CA PHE A 102 -1.01 -12.80 -7.28
C PHE A 102 -2.15 -13.81 -7.19
N SER A 103 -2.52 -14.47 -8.30
CA SER A 103 -3.56 -15.52 -8.28
C SER A 103 -3.17 -16.68 -7.36
N ARG A 104 -1.91 -17.16 -7.43
CA ARG A 104 -1.42 -18.22 -6.53
C ARG A 104 -1.43 -17.78 -5.08
N PHE A 105 -1.09 -16.51 -4.81
CA PHE A 105 -1.10 -15.97 -3.45
C PHE A 105 -2.51 -15.85 -2.88
N LEU A 106 -3.50 -15.42 -3.68
CA LEU A 106 -4.90 -15.37 -3.27
C LEU A 106 -5.47 -16.78 -3.02
N ASN A 107 -5.11 -17.75 -3.85
CA ASN A 107 -5.51 -19.14 -3.61
C ASN A 107 -4.97 -19.65 -2.28
N LEU A 108 -3.69 -19.38 -1.99
CA LEU A 108 -3.07 -19.73 -0.70
C LEU A 108 -3.82 -19.11 0.49
N ILE A 109 -4.23 -17.85 0.39
CA ILE A 109 -5.05 -17.19 1.43
C ILE A 109 -6.41 -17.86 1.57
N SER A 110 -7.00 -18.27 0.44
CA SER A 110 -8.36 -18.84 0.38
C SER A 110 -8.43 -20.31 0.84
N GLU A 111 -7.31 -21.01 0.88
CA GLU A 111 -7.22 -22.42 1.33
C GLU A 111 -7.45 -22.57 2.84
N SER A 112 -7.18 -21.53 3.63
CA SER A 112 -7.39 -21.52 5.08
C SER A 112 -8.53 -20.57 5.44
N GLU A 113 -9.61 -21.10 6.01
CA GLU A 113 -10.75 -20.28 6.45
C GLU A 113 -10.35 -19.22 7.50
N VAL A 114 -9.38 -19.54 8.36
CA VAL A 114 -8.84 -18.59 9.35
C VAL A 114 -8.14 -17.43 8.63
N LEU A 115 -7.24 -17.76 7.70
CA LEU A 115 -6.45 -16.77 6.98
C LEU A 115 -7.29 -15.87 6.07
N LYS A 116 -8.31 -16.46 5.46
CA LYS A 116 -9.31 -15.77 4.65
C LYS A 116 -10.13 -14.79 5.48
N GLU A 117 -10.57 -15.18 6.68
CA GLU A 117 -11.31 -14.29 7.56
C GLU A 117 -10.38 -13.17 8.10
N ASP A 118 -9.16 -13.49 8.53
CA ASP A 118 -8.16 -12.51 8.95
C ASP A 118 -7.89 -11.47 7.85
N PHE A 119 -7.70 -11.93 6.61
CA PHE A 119 -7.49 -11.05 5.47
C PHE A 119 -8.69 -10.15 5.19
N LYS A 120 -9.91 -10.69 5.29
CA LYS A 120 -11.15 -9.92 5.15
C LYS A 120 -11.29 -8.87 6.24
N GLN A 121 -10.97 -9.21 7.49
CA GLN A 121 -10.98 -8.27 8.61
C GLN A 121 -9.96 -7.15 8.42
N LEU A 122 -8.76 -7.46 7.91
CA LEU A 122 -7.76 -6.45 7.54
C LEU A 122 -8.30 -5.47 6.49
N ILE A 123 -8.92 -5.98 5.42
CA ILE A 123 -9.51 -5.12 4.38
C ILE A 123 -10.62 -4.24 4.96
N LEU A 124 -11.50 -4.79 5.80
CA LEU A 124 -12.58 -4.03 6.43
C LEU A 124 -12.03 -2.92 7.31
N LYS A 125 -11.05 -3.24 8.17
CA LYS A 125 -10.37 -2.26 9.02
C LYS A 125 -9.65 -1.18 8.20
N ALA A 126 -9.04 -1.55 7.07
CA ALA A 126 -8.42 -0.57 6.16
C ALA A 126 -9.44 0.39 5.55
N LYS A 127 -10.59 -0.13 5.10
CA LYS A 127 -11.68 0.69 4.55
C LYS A 127 -12.27 1.62 5.60
N THR A 128 -12.53 1.13 6.83
CA THR A 128 -13.06 1.97 7.91
C THR A 128 -12.09 3.07 8.30
N PHE A 129 -10.79 2.76 8.43
CA PHE A 129 -9.77 3.75 8.73
C PHE A 129 -9.66 4.82 7.64
N ALA A 130 -9.66 4.42 6.36
CA ALA A 130 -9.62 5.35 5.23
C ALA A 130 -10.84 6.28 5.19
N LEU A 131 -12.02 5.82 5.61
CA LEU A 131 -13.24 6.63 5.73
C LEU A 131 -13.16 7.61 6.91
N LEU A 132 -12.74 7.13 8.09
CA LEU A 132 -12.58 7.98 9.27
C LEU A 132 -11.59 9.12 9.01
N ASN A 133 -10.46 8.83 8.37
CA ASN A 133 -9.47 9.85 8.01
C ASN A 133 -10.07 10.92 7.06
N CYS A 134 -10.90 10.51 6.09
CA CYS A 134 -11.61 11.46 5.23
C CYS A 134 -12.58 12.35 6.01
N ILE A 135 -13.34 11.81 6.96
CA ILE A 135 -14.31 12.57 7.75
C ILE A 135 -13.58 13.61 8.61
N ILE A 136 -12.50 13.23 9.27
CA ILE A 136 -11.70 14.12 10.12
C ILE A 136 -11.13 15.28 9.30
N LEU A 137 -10.58 15.00 8.11
CA LEU A 137 -10.06 16.02 7.21
C LEU A 137 -11.15 17.04 6.82
N ILE A 138 -12.34 16.56 6.44
CA ILE A 138 -13.46 17.41 6.05
C ILE A 138 -13.93 18.27 7.23
N ALA A 139 -14.06 17.69 8.43
CA ALA A 139 -14.46 18.41 9.63
C ALA A 139 -13.46 19.51 10.00
N GLY A 140 -12.15 19.23 9.87
CA GLY A 140 -11.10 20.21 10.09
C GLY A 140 -11.17 21.39 9.11
N ILE A 141 -11.36 21.10 7.82
CA ILE A 141 -11.52 22.14 6.78
C ILE A 141 -12.78 22.98 7.04
N LEU A 142 -13.90 22.37 7.42
CA LEU A 142 -15.13 23.09 7.74
C LEU A 142 -14.96 24.04 8.94
N SER A 143 -14.28 23.58 9.99
CA SER A 143 -13.96 24.40 11.17
C SER A 143 -13.12 25.63 10.80
N LEU A 144 -12.09 25.45 9.97
CA LEU A 144 -11.25 26.53 9.44
C LEU A 144 -12.06 27.53 8.58
N MET A 145 -12.96 27.02 7.73
CA MET A 145 -13.83 27.87 6.91
C MET A 145 -14.78 28.71 7.77
N LEU A 146 -15.40 28.12 8.80
CA LEU A 146 -16.26 28.83 9.73
C LEU A 146 -15.47 29.91 10.49
N LEU A 147 -14.29 29.58 11.01
CA LEU A 147 -13.44 30.55 11.70
C LEU A 147 -13.08 31.74 10.80
N ASN A 148 -12.69 31.48 9.55
CA ASN A 148 -12.38 32.54 8.58
C ASN A 148 -13.60 33.40 8.23
N HIS A 149 -14.80 32.79 8.16
CA HIS A 149 -16.04 33.53 7.95
C HIS A 149 -16.35 34.46 9.13
N TYR A 150 -16.20 33.98 10.37
CA TYR A 150 -16.36 34.81 11.57
C TYR A 150 -15.35 35.97 11.61
N GLN A 151 -14.08 35.73 11.29
CA GLN A 151 -13.05 36.77 11.27
C GLN A 151 -13.31 37.84 10.20
N LYS A 152 -13.94 37.48 9.08
CA LYS A 152 -14.35 38.45 8.04
C LYS A 152 -15.57 39.28 8.41
N GLN A 153 -16.40 38.85 9.36
CA GLN A 153 -17.54 39.64 9.83
C GLN A 153 -17.16 40.65 10.93
N LEU A 154 -16.00 40.46 11.56
CA LEU A 154 -15.48 41.31 12.64
C LEU A 154 -14.56 42.44 12.16
N ASN A 155 -14.15 42.42 10.88
CA ASN A 155 -13.37 43.47 10.21
C ASN A 155 -14.22 44.18 9.15
#